data_AF-A0A838S7C9-F1
#
_entry.id   AF-A0A838S7C9-F1
#
_cell.length_a   1.000
_cell.length_b   1.000
_cell.length_c   1.000
_cell.angle_alpha   90.00
_cell.angle_beta   90.00
_cell.angle_gamma   90.00
#
_symmetry.space_group_name_H-M   'P 1'
#
loop_
_entity.id
_entity.type
_entity.pdbx_description
1 polymer ?
#
loop_
_entity_poly.entity_id
_entity_poly.type
_entity_poly.pdbx_seq_one_letter_code
_entity_poly.pdbx_strand_id
1 'polypeptide(L)'
;MTAPDTTQATPAQDEPDLHILWINCGLSCDGDSVALTAATQPSIEDIVLGALPGLPKVAVHWPLIDFECGPEQGADTFIEWFHKADRGELEPFVLVMEGSVPNEAIKKEGYFAAFGNNPATGQPMTTSEWLDRLAPKATAILAVGTCATYGGIHAMA
;
A
#
# COMPACT_ATOMS: atom_id res chain seq x y z
N MET A 1 36.83 -39.44 -2.56
CA MET A 1 35.82 -38.72 -1.74
C MET A 1 36.08 -37.23 -1.94
N THR A 2 35.44 -36.65 -2.95
CA THR A 2 35.52 -35.22 -3.27
C THR A 2 34.65 -34.46 -2.28
N ALA A 3 35.21 -33.44 -1.62
CA ALA A 3 34.49 -32.60 -0.69
C ALA A 3 33.33 -31.87 -1.40
N PRO A 4 32.17 -31.68 -0.74
CA PRO A 4 31.07 -30.92 -1.32
C PRO A 4 31.49 -29.45 -1.46
N ASP A 5 31.22 -28.92 -2.65
CA ASP A 5 31.42 -27.52 -3.02
C ASP A 5 30.39 -26.68 -2.23
N THR A 6 30.84 -26.01 -1.18
CA THR A 6 30.02 -25.06 -0.45
C THR A 6 29.88 -23.81 -1.32
N THR A 7 28.81 -23.76 -2.11
CA THR A 7 28.35 -22.51 -2.73
C THR A 7 28.03 -21.53 -1.60
N GLN A 8 28.98 -20.65 -1.29
CA GLN A 8 28.74 -19.53 -0.39
C GLN A 8 27.64 -18.68 -1.03
N ALA A 9 26.50 -18.58 -0.37
CA ALA A 9 25.50 -17.59 -0.70
C ALA A 9 26.19 -16.22 -0.68
N THR A 10 26.21 -15.56 -1.84
CA THR A 10 26.64 -14.16 -1.94
C THR A 10 25.85 -13.35 -0.91
N PRO A 11 26.48 -12.49 -0.11
CA PRO A 11 25.73 -11.59 0.77
C PRO A 11 24.76 -10.81 -0.11
N ALA A 12 23.48 -10.81 0.25
CA ALA A 12 22.50 -9.93 -0.37
C ALA A 12 23.12 -8.52 -0.33
N GLN A 13 23.47 -8.00 -1.50
CA GLN A 13 23.81 -6.59 -1.66
C GLN A 13 22.61 -5.79 -1.14
N ASP A 14 22.83 -4.59 -0.60
CA ASP A 14 21.77 -3.69 -0.08
C ASP A 14 20.75 -3.35 -1.18
N GLU A 15 19.87 -4.30 -1.50
CA GLU A 15 18.76 -4.17 -2.42
C GLU A 15 17.70 -3.33 -1.70
N PRO A 16 17.17 -2.26 -2.32
CA PRO A 16 16.22 -1.39 -1.65
C PRO A 16 14.98 -2.18 -1.21
N ASP A 17 14.48 -1.89 -0.02
CA ASP A 17 13.23 -2.47 0.49
C ASP A 17 12.11 -2.21 -0.53
N LEU A 18 11.31 -3.24 -0.83
CA LEU A 18 10.08 -3.06 -1.60
C LEU A 18 8.99 -2.50 -0.69
N HIS A 19 8.52 -1.31 -1.00
CA HIS A 19 7.44 -0.68 -0.24
C HIS A 19 6.07 -1.09 -0.77
N ILE A 20 5.14 -1.44 0.12
CA ILE A 20 3.73 -1.65 -0.21
C ILE A 20 2.95 -0.50 0.38
N LEU A 21 2.40 0.36 -0.47
CA LEU A 21 1.51 1.45 -0.06
C LEU A 21 0.06 0.98 -0.22
N TRP A 22 -0.60 0.67 0.89
CA TRP A 22 -1.96 0.13 0.88
C TRP A 22 -3.01 1.19 1.20
N ILE A 23 -3.79 1.57 0.19
CA ILE A 23 -4.94 2.45 0.34
C ILE A 23 -6.20 1.58 0.45
N ASN A 24 -6.68 1.37 1.67
CA ASN A 24 -8.01 0.79 1.94
C ASN A 24 -9.12 1.85 2.02
N CYS A 25 -8.77 3.14 1.98
CA CYS A 25 -9.71 4.25 1.97
C CYS A 25 -10.34 4.51 0.58
N GLY A 26 -10.64 3.47 -0.20
CA GLY A 26 -11.66 3.55 -1.24
C GLY A 26 -13.07 3.54 -0.62
N LEU A 27 -14.10 3.33 -1.44
CA LEU A 27 -15.37 2.84 -0.89
C LEU A 27 -15.16 1.36 -0.55
N SER A 28 -14.86 1.10 0.71
CA SER A 28 -14.32 -0.17 1.22
C SER A 28 -15.05 -0.62 2.49
N CYS A 29 -15.02 -1.93 2.75
CA CYS A 29 -15.39 -2.53 4.03
C CYS A 29 -14.18 -3.12 4.78
N ASP A 30 -12.98 -2.99 4.22
CA ASP A 30 -11.70 -3.53 4.72
C ASP A 30 -11.70 -5.07 4.88
N GLY A 31 -12.62 -5.74 4.18
CA GLY A 31 -12.78 -7.17 4.25
C GLY A 31 -11.66 -7.93 3.56
N ASP A 32 -11.06 -7.38 2.49
CA ASP A 32 -9.95 -8.01 1.80
C ASP A 32 -8.67 -7.91 2.64
N SER A 33 -8.49 -6.77 3.29
CA SER A 33 -7.54 -6.54 4.37
C SER A 33 -7.64 -7.61 5.46
N VAL A 34 -8.84 -7.80 6.05
CA VAL A 34 -9.06 -8.83 7.08
C VAL A 34 -8.79 -10.24 6.53
N ALA A 35 -9.25 -10.53 5.30
CA ALA A 35 -9.03 -11.83 4.67
C ALA A 35 -7.54 -12.16 4.48
N LEU A 36 -6.72 -11.17 4.13
CA LEU A 36 -5.28 -11.36 3.97
C LEU A 36 -4.59 -11.77 5.27
N THR A 37 -5.04 -11.26 6.43
CA THR A 37 -4.48 -11.66 7.73
C THR A 37 -4.78 -13.13 8.10
N ALA A 38 -5.74 -13.77 7.41
CA ALA A 38 -6.04 -15.19 7.57
C ALA A 38 -5.24 -16.10 6.59
N ALA A 39 -4.37 -15.54 5.73
CA ALA A 39 -3.55 -16.32 4.82
C ALA A 39 -2.54 -17.19 5.58
N THR A 40 -2.24 -18.38 5.05
CA THR A 40 -1.32 -19.34 5.68
C THR A 40 -0.26 -19.89 4.73
N GLN A 41 -0.27 -19.49 3.46
CA GLN A 41 0.55 -20.08 2.39
C GLN A 41 0.92 -19.08 1.28
N PRO A 42 1.88 -18.16 1.51
CA PRO A 42 2.46 -17.77 2.80
C PRO A 42 1.46 -16.95 3.64
N SER A 43 1.75 -16.74 4.92
CA SER A 43 1.03 -15.75 5.73
C SER A 43 1.61 -14.34 5.55
N ILE A 44 0.94 -13.31 6.08
CA ILE A 44 1.45 -11.93 6.00
C ILE A 44 2.72 -11.77 6.84
N GLU A 45 2.81 -12.44 7.98
CA GLU A 45 4.01 -12.45 8.81
C GLU A 45 5.18 -13.17 8.12
N ASP A 46 4.94 -14.24 7.36
CA ASP A 46 5.98 -14.88 6.55
C ASP A 46 6.57 -13.91 5.51
N ILE A 47 5.72 -13.05 4.92
CA ILE A 47 6.16 -12.03 3.95
C ILE A 47 6.95 -10.93 4.65
N VAL A 48 6.40 -10.32 5.71
CA VAL A 48 7.03 -9.19 6.41
C VAL A 48 8.33 -9.59 7.11
N LEU A 49 8.41 -10.81 7.63
CA LEU A 49 9.61 -11.35 8.28
C LEU A 49 10.62 -11.94 7.30
N GLY A 50 10.33 -11.94 5.99
CA GLY A 50 11.25 -12.43 4.96
C GLY A 50 11.52 -13.94 5.04
N ALA A 51 10.50 -14.74 5.38
CA ALA A 51 10.63 -16.20 5.52
C ALA A 51 10.95 -16.90 4.18
N LEU A 52 10.66 -16.24 3.05
CA LEU A 52 10.90 -16.76 1.71
C LEU A 52 12.27 -16.31 1.17
N PRO A 53 13.22 -17.23 0.94
CA PRO A 53 14.57 -16.87 0.51
C PRO A 53 14.59 -16.33 -0.91
N GLY A 54 15.46 -15.34 -1.17
CA GLY A 54 15.66 -14.76 -2.49
C GLY A 54 14.62 -13.72 -2.92
N LEU A 55 13.71 -13.32 -2.02
CA LEU A 55 12.80 -12.19 -2.22
C LEU A 55 13.35 -10.93 -1.56
N PRO A 56 13.01 -9.73 -2.09
CA PRO A 56 13.36 -8.47 -1.44
C PRO A 56 12.67 -8.36 -0.08
N LYS A 57 13.28 -7.60 0.83
CA LYS A 57 12.63 -7.22 2.08
C LYS A 57 11.43 -6.34 1.78
N VAL A 58 10.31 -6.60 2.45
CA VAL A 58 9.05 -5.89 2.22
C VAL A 58 8.76 -4.97 3.40
N ALA A 59 8.56 -3.69 3.11
CA ALA A 59 8.05 -2.71 4.07
C ALA A 59 6.58 -2.43 3.76
N VAL A 60 5.69 -2.85 4.65
CA VAL A 60 4.24 -2.75 4.44
C VAL A 60 3.69 -1.53 5.16
N HIS A 61 3.20 -0.57 4.39
CA HIS A 61 2.56 0.66 4.85
C HIS A 61 1.05 0.51 4.69
N TRP A 62 0.40 -0.08 5.69
CA TRP A 62 -0.99 -0.54 5.61
C TRP A 62 -1.79 -0.16 6.87
N PRO A 63 -2.86 0.66 6.74
CA PRO A 63 -3.58 1.19 7.91
C PRO A 63 -4.10 0.17 8.92
N LEU A 64 -4.31 -1.09 8.53
CA LEU A 64 -4.80 -2.12 9.44
C LEU A 64 -3.74 -2.59 10.45
N ILE A 65 -2.47 -2.69 10.04
CA ILE A 65 -1.43 -3.37 10.82
C ILE A 65 -0.17 -2.54 11.06
N ASP A 66 -0.08 -1.35 10.47
CA ASP A 66 1.09 -0.49 10.66
C ASP A 66 1.21 -0.07 12.13
N PHE A 67 2.46 -0.01 12.60
CA PHE A 67 2.76 0.53 13.92
C PHE A 67 2.70 2.06 13.91
N GLU A 68 3.14 2.67 12.80
CA GLU A 68 3.05 4.12 12.62
C GLU A 68 1.58 4.53 12.55
N CYS A 69 1.25 5.64 13.22
CA CYS A 69 -0.12 6.10 13.35
C CYS A 69 -0.17 7.59 13.67
N GLY A 70 -1.36 8.16 13.66
CA GLY A 70 -1.58 9.52 14.16
C GLY A 70 -1.64 10.58 13.07
N PRO A 71 -1.62 11.86 13.48
CA PRO A 71 -1.95 13.00 12.62
C PRO A 71 -0.88 13.24 11.56
N GLU A 72 -1.13 14.17 10.62
CA GLU A 72 -0.21 14.51 9.51
C GLU A 72 1.21 14.94 9.92
N GLN A 73 1.51 15.10 11.21
CA GLN A 73 2.79 15.59 11.70
C GLN A 73 3.19 14.88 13.00
N GLY A 74 4.48 14.53 13.12
CA GLY A 74 5.05 13.89 14.30
C GLY A 74 6.15 12.89 13.98
N ALA A 75 6.78 12.36 15.03
CA ALA A 75 7.49 11.08 14.92
C ALA A 75 6.39 10.00 14.84
N ASP A 76 6.46 9.12 13.84
CA ASP A 76 5.50 8.05 13.56
C ASP A 76 4.28 8.42 12.69
N THR A 77 4.37 9.50 11.89
CA THR A 77 3.34 9.87 10.92
C THR A 77 3.26 8.89 9.74
N PHE A 78 2.33 7.95 9.84
CA PHE A 78 2.03 6.95 8.81
C PHE A 78 1.83 7.53 7.38
N ILE A 79 1.08 8.63 7.25
CA ILE A 79 0.75 9.19 5.92
C ILE A 79 1.99 9.73 5.19
N GLU A 80 3.10 9.96 5.90
CA GLU A 80 4.33 10.50 5.32
C GLU A 80 4.93 9.56 4.26
N TRP A 81 4.70 8.24 4.34
CA TRP A 81 5.14 7.31 3.29
C TRP A 81 4.49 7.59 1.94
N PHE A 82 3.21 7.97 1.95
CA PHE A 82 2.46 8.34 0.75
C PHE A 82 2.93 9.69 0.22
N HIS A 83 3.23 10.66 1.10
CA HIS A 83 3.81 11.93 0.68
C HIS A 83 5.23 11.77 0.11
N LYS A 84 6.08 10.90 0.69
CA LYS A 84 7.40 10.57 0.13
C LYS A 84 7.29 10.00 -1.28
N ALA A 85 6.36 9.06 -1.49
CA ALA A 85 6.10 8.51 -2.81
C ALA A 85 5.58 9.58 -3.80
N ASP A 86 4.71 10.49 -3.35
CA ASP A 86 4.28 11.61 -4.18
C ASP A 86 5.44 12.57 -4.52
N ARG A 87 6.39 12.78 -3.62
CA ARG A 87 7.61 13.57 -3.90
C ARG A 87 8.65 12.83 -4.75
N GLY A 88 8.44 11.54 -5.06
CA GLY A 88 9.39 10.71 -5.80
C GLY A 88 10.60 10.28 -4.97
N GLU A 89 10.45 10.27 -3.64
CA GLU A 89 11.50 9.92 -2.68
C GLU A 89 11.43 8.44 -2.23
N LEU A 90 10.46 7.68 -2.74
CA LEU A 90 10.21 6.28 -2.37
C LEU A 90 10.11 5.41 -3.62
N GLU A 91 11.14 4.60 -3.89
CA GLU A 91 11.18 3.63 -5.00
C GLU A 91 12.09 2.44 -4.61
N PRO A 92 11.70 1.18 -4.90
CA PRO A 92 10.46 0.74 -5.56
C PRO A 92 9.26 0.68 -4.60
N PHE A 93 8.05 0.89 -5.15
CA PHE A 93 6.82 0.66 -4.38
C PHE A 93 5.69 0.07 -5.23
N VAL A 94 4.89 -0.79 -4.60
CA VAL A 94 3.61 -1.29 -5.12
C VAL A 94 2.50 -0.48 -4.49
N LEU A 95 1.61 0.08 -5.32
CA LEU A 95 0.39 0.73 -4.87
C LEU A 95 -0.74 -0.30 -4.80
N VAL A 96 -1.27 -0.54 -3.61
CA VAL A 96 -2.43 -1.40 -3.40
C VAL A 96 -3.67 -0.54 -3.22
N MET A 97 -4.72 -0.83 -3.98
CA MET A 97 -6.04 -0.19 -3.86
C MET A 97 -7.04 -1.24 -3.38
N GLU A 98 -7.67 -0.99 -2.23
CA GLU A 98 -8.80 -1.74 -1.70
C GLU A 98 -10.04 -0.83 -1.58
N GLY A 99 -11.17 -1.32 -2.07
CA GLY A 99 -12.39 -0.53 -2.24
C GLY A 99 -12.48 0.19 -3.60
N SER A 100 -13.70 0.51 -4.01
CA SER A 100 -13.95 1.12 -5.33
C SER A 100 -13.65 2.62 -5.32
N VAL A 101 -13.21 3.15 -6.46
CA VAL A 101 -12.90 4.58 -6.64
C VAL A 101 -14.19 5.38 -6.84
N PRO A 102 -14.52 6.34 -5.95
CA PRO A 102 -15.73 7.15 -6.11
C PRO A 102 -15.61 8.12 -7.29
N ASN A 103 -16.74 8.41 -7.94
CA ASN A 103 -16.79 9.50 -8.92
C ASN A 103 -16.80 10.85 -8.21
N GLU A 104 -15.62 11.39 -7.96
CA GLU A 104 -15.44 12.68 -7.28
C GLU A 104 -15.88 13.89 -8.13
N ALA A 105 -16.25 13.71 -9.41
CA ALA A 105 -16.72 14.80 -10.27
C ALA A 105 -18.20 15.15 -10.10
N ILE A 106 -19.01 14.27 -9.47
CA ILE A 106 -20.46 14.48 -9.32
C ILE A 106 -20.87 15.12 -7.99
N LYS A 107 -19.94 15.25 -7.04
CA LYS A 107 -20.22 15.89 -5.75
C LYS A 107 -20.41 17.41 -5.91
N LYS A 108 -21.22 18.02 -5.04
CA LYS A 108 -21.38 19.48 -4.96
C LYS A 108 -20.43 20.11 -3.94
N GLU A 109 -20.18 19.40 -2.85
CA GLU A 109 -19.31 19.79 -1.73
C GLU A 109 -18.73 18.53 -1.08
N GLY A 110 -17.71 18.70 -0.23
CA GLY A 110 -17.08 17.60 0.50
C GLY A 110 -16.29 16.64 -0.39
N TYR A 111 -16.35 15.35 -0.08
CA TYR A 111 -15.71 14.23 -0.77
C TYR A 111 -16.46 12.94 -0.42
N PHE A 112 -16.37 11.91 -1.26
CA PHE A 112 -16.93 10.60 -0.93
C PHE A 112 -15.93 9.73 -0.17
N ALA A 113 -14.67 9.75 -0.59
CA ALA A 113 -13.59 9.04 0.09
C ALA A 113 -12.30 9.88 0.07
N ALA A 114 -11.58 9.88 1.18
CA ALA A 114 -10.31 10.58 1.33
C ALA A 114 -9.38 9.82 2.26
N PHE A 115 -8.10 10.11 2.12
CA PHE A 115 -7.02 9.47 2.86
C PHE A 115 -5.95 10.51 3.19
N GLY A 116 -5.71 10.78 4.47
CA GLY A 116 -4.90 11.93 4.87
C GLY A 116 -5.44 13.27 4.36
N ASN A 117 -4.68 14.34 4.56
CA ASN A 117 -4.97 15.66 4.04
C ASN A 117 -3.80 16.17 3.19
N ASN A 118 -4.04 17.29 2.52
CA ASN A 118 -3.04 17.98 1.75
C ASN A 118 -2.31 18.97 2.68
N PRO A 119 -0.99 18.83 2.90
CA PRO A 119 -0.27 19.66 3.87
C PRO A 119 -0.31 21.17 3.58
N ALA A 120 -0.52 21.57 2.31
CA ALA A 120 -0.58 22.97 1.91
C ALA A 120 -1.96 23.61 2.17
N THR A 121 -3.03 22.81 2.21
CA THR A 121 -4.41 23.32 2.32
C THR A 121 -5.14 22.85 3.58
N GLY A 122 -4.62 21.81 4.24
CA GLY A 122 -5.28 21.11 5.34
C GLY A 122 -6.56 20.38 4.92
N GLN A 123 -6.88 20.29 3.62
CA GLN A 123 -8.09 19.63 3.13
C GLN A 123 -7.84 18.13 2.87
N PRO A 124 -8.83 17.26 3.12
CA PRO A 124 -8.71 15.83 2.85
C PRO A 124 -8.33 15.57 1.39
N MET A 125 -7.33 14.70 1.19
CA MET A 125 -6.93 14.26 -0.14
C MET A 125 -7.83 13.13 -0.59
N THR A 126 -8.55 13.33 -1.70
CA THR A 126 -9.46 12.30 -2.21
C THR A 126 -8.68 11.06 -2.66
N THR A 127 -9.30 9.89 -2.60
CA THR A 127 -8.70 8.65 -3.10
C THR A 127 -8.33 8.76 -4.57
N SER A 128 -9.16 9.45 -5.37
CA SER A 128 -8.87 9.73 -6.79
C SER A 128 -7.61 10.57 -6.96
N GLU A 129 -7.42 11.60 -6.12
CA GLU A 129 -6.23 12.44 -6.14
C GLU A 129 -4.95 11.65 -5.80
N TRP A 130 -5.02 10.74 -4.82
CA TRP A 130 -3.90 9.84 -4.53
C TRP A 130 -3.55 8.93 -5.70
N LEU A 131 -4.55 8.35 -6.37
CA LEU A 131 -4.33 7.51 -7.54
C LEU A 131 -3.65 8.30 -8.66
N ASP A 132 -4.13 9.50 -8.99
CA ASP A 132 -3.52 10.35 -10.01
C ASP A 132 -2.05 10.68 -9.70
N ARG A 133 -1.71 10.87 -8.42
CA ARG A 133 -0.36 11.22 -7.95
C ARG A 133 0.61 10.03 -7.89
N LEU A 134 0.12 8.86 -7.45
CA LEU A 134 0.97 7.71 -7.12
C LEU A 134 1.00 6.66 -8.22
N ALA A 135 -0.11 6.42 -8.93
CA ALA A 135 -0.18 5.39 -9.97
C ALA A 135 0.90 5.54 -11.05
N PRO A 136 1.24 6.75 -11.55
CA PRO A 136 2.30 6.92 -12.55
C PRO A 136 3.72 6.64 -12.04
N LYS A 137 3.91 6.60 -10.71
CA LYS A 137 5.22 6.43 -10.04
C LYS A 137 5.40 5.03 -9.47
N ALA A 138 4.32 4.26 -9.33
CA ALA A 138 4.34 2.94 -8.75
C ALA A 138 5.04 1.93 -9.69
N THR A 139 5.85 1.04 -9.11
CA THR A 139 6.42 -0.10 -9.83
C THR A 139 5.32 -1.03 -10.35
N ALA A 140 4.26 -1.21 -9.55
CA ALA A 140 3.05 -1.91 -9.96
C ALA A 140 1.84 -1.37 -9.18
N ILE A 141 0.65 -1.56 -9.73
CA ILE A 141 -0.62 -1.25 -9.08
C ILE A 141 -1.39 -2.55 -8.91
N LEU A 142 -1.86 -2.82 -7.70
CA LEU A 142 -2.64 -3.99 -7.36
C LEU A 142 -4.03 -3.57 -6.87
N ALA A 143 -5.06 -3.87 -7.65
CA ALA A 143 -6.45 -3.74 -7.22
C ALA A 143 -6.87 -5.00 -6.45
N VAL A 144 -7.19 -4.85 -5.17
CA VAL A 144 -7.54 -5.96 -4.27
C VAL A 144 -9.04 -5.93 -3.98
N GLY A 145 -9.68 -7.07 -4.19
CA GLY A 145 -11.11 -7.24 -4.00
C GLY A 145 -11.97 -6.79 -5.19
N THR A 146 -13.18 -7.32 -5.27
CA THR A 146 -14.14 -7.01 -6.35
C THR A 146 -14.47 -5.51 -6.44
N CYS A 147 -14.46 -4.81 -5.30
CA CYS A 147 -14.72 -3.38 -5.25
C CYS A 147 -13.64 -2.58 -6.00
N ALA A 148 -12.36 -2.81 -5.71
CA ALA A 148 -11.28 -2.09 -6.38
C ALA A 148 -11.17 -2.45 -7.86
N THR A 149 -11.39 -3.73 -8.20
CA THR A 149 -11.18 -4.21 -9.57
C THR A 149 -12.35 -3.91 -10.51
N TYR A 150 -13.60 -3.97 -10.02
CA TYR A 150 -14.80 -3.91 -10.85
C TYR A 150 -15.90 -2.99 -10.30
N GLY A 151 -15.62 -2.21 -9.25
CA GLY A 151 -16.60 -1.36 -8.56
C GLY A 151 -17.40 -2.11 -7.49
N GLY A 152 -17.79 -3.35 -7.77
CA GLY A 152 -18.46 -4.23 -6.81
C GLY A 152 -19.78 -3.67 -6.29
N ILE A 153 -20.10 -3.98 -5.02
CA ILE A 153 -21.40 -3.65 -4.43
C ILE A 153 -21.64 -2.14 -4.32
N HIS A 154 -20.58 -1.35 -4.15
CA HIS A 154 -20.65 0.11 -4.05
C HIS A 154 -20.98 0.78 -5.40
N ALA A 155 -20.75 0.08 -6.51
CA ALA A 155 -21.05 0.53 -7.87
C ALA A 155 -22.31 -0.12 -8.46
N MET A 156 -23.16 -0.72 -7.63
CA MET A 156 -24.43 -1.32 -8.03
C MET A 156 -25.43 -0.25 -8.51
N ALA A 157 -26.34 -0.65 -9.40
CA ALA A 157 -27.46 0.15 -9.90
C ALA A 157 -28.62 0.26 -8.91
#